data_AF-A0A8H4PFN7-F1
#
_entry.id   AF-A0A8H4PFN7-F1
#
_cell.length_a   1.000
_cell.length_b   1.000
_cell.length_c   1.000
_cell.angle_alpha   90.00
_cell.angle_beta   90.00
_cell.angle_gamma   90.00
#
_symmetry.space_group_name_H-M   'P 1'
#
loop_
_entity.id
_entity.type
_entity.pdbx_description
1 polymer ?
#
loop_
_entity_poly.entity_id
_entity_poly.type
_entity_poly.pdbx_seq_one_letter_code
_entity_poly.pdbx_strand_id
1 'polypeptide(L)'
;MRMQTILSLVLVTTGVSHLMPRDFNSNRTPALMERAASGKKIISIKVATIKVPGTDQTDSGRCNAAQIEILNTTIPEARRMLENAAKALAKKGVEKSPAYTDWFGKQKAVTAKLLKKHNFQAPLDTLRLSLEVSTDTLAPGDLDPNAVTFTCWPEKDIRCNRSGQYRWVAGTKNPSGKDPAGTLVGLCPMFFELSTLEEVVREFDPNRADTRVSSAALTIVHEMQHVMLATGEDRVCKDIVYHTAE
;
A
#
# COMPACT_ATOMS: atom_id res chain seq x y z
N MET A 1 1.73 -1.20 -35.19
CA MET A 1 2.28 -0.13 -34.32
C MET A 1 1.83 -0.42 -32.89
N ARG A 2 2.75 -0.37 -31.92
CA ARG A 2 2.73 -1.15 -30.66
C ARG A 2 1.71 -0.68 -29.61
N MET A 3 0.74 -1.54 -29.28
CA MET A 3 -0.21 -1.43 -28.16
C MET A 3 0.47 -1.40 -26.77
N GLN A 4 1.71 -1.88 -26.66
CA GLN A 4 2.46 -1.94 -25.40
C GLN A 4 2.93 -0.57 -24.87
N THR A 5 3.04 0.45 -25.73
CA THR A 5 3.53 1.77 -25.33
C THR A 5 2.45 2.62 -24.66
N ILE A 6 1.17 2.35 -24.97
CA ILE A 6 0.02 3.06 -24.40
C ILE A 6 -0.26 2.57 -22.97
N LEU A 7 -0.14 1.26 -22.70
CA LEU A 7 -0.33 0.71 -21.35
C LEU A 7 0.63 1.28 -20.29
N SER A 8 1.87 1.60 -20.70
CA SER A 8 2.89 2.19 -19.82
C SER A 8 2.67 3.69 -19.52
N LEU A 9 1.80 4.35 -20.30
CA LEU A 9 1.44 5.76 -20.11
C LEU A 9 0.09 5.88 -19.41
N VAL A 10 -0.85 4.97 -19.72
CA VAL A 10 -2.20 4.93 -19.14
C VAL A 10 -2.17 4.54 -17.66
N LEU A 11 -1.34 3.58 -17.25
CA LEU A 11 -1.15 3.25 -15.82
C LEU A 11 -0.46 4.35 -15.00
N VAL A 12 0.14 5.35 -15.66
CA VAL A 12 0.73 6.54 -15.02
C VAL A 12 -0.29 7.69 -14.97
N THR A 13 -1.47 7.55 -15.59
CA THR A 13 -2.55 8.55 -15.58
C THR A 13 -3.79 8.10 -14.79
N THR A 14 -3.86 6.86 -14.30
CA THR A 14 -5.08 6.30 -13.67
C THR A 14 -5.02 6.21 -12.14
N GLY A 15 -5.69 7.13 -11.45
CA GLY A 15 -6.43 6.81 -10.22
C GLY A 15 -5.75 6.87 -8.85
N VAL A 16 -5.13 7.99 -8.45
CA VAL A 16 -5.07 8.45 -7.04
C VAL A 16 -4.89 9.97 -7.05
N SER A 17 -5.89 10.71 -7.54
CA SER A 17 -5.80 12.17 -7.56
C SER A 17 -5.77 12.80 -6.15
N HIS A 18 -5.88 12.04 -5.06
CA HIS A 18 -6.18 12.58 -3.73
C HIS A 18 -5.31 12.04 -2.59
N LEU A 19 -4.07 11.62 -2.81
CA LEU A 19 -3.17 11.23 -1.70
C LEU A 19 -1.77 11.77 -1.94
N MET A 20 -1.57 13.06 -1.65
CA MET A 20 -0.26 13.72 -1.65
C MET A 20 0.03 14.24 -0.24
N PRO A 21 1.24 14.05 0.31
CA PRO A 21 1.58 14.51 1.65
C PRO A 21 1.65 16.04 1.72
N ARG A 22 0.86 16.64 2.62
CA ARG A 22 1.15 17.94 3.24
C ARG A 22 1.62 17.71 4.68
N ASP A 23 2.66 18.45 5.03
CA ASP A 23 3.23 18.71 6.35
C ASP A 23 3.94 17.56 7.09
N PHE A 24 5.27 17.74 7.15
CA PHE A 24 6.19 17.11 8.09
C PHE A 24 6.13 17.89 9.42
N ASN A 25 5.75 17.23 10.52
CA ASN A 25 5.98 17.77 11.86
C ASN A 25 6.52 16.65 12.76
N SER A 26 7.78 16.80 13.19
CA SER A 26 8.62 15.78 13.83
C SER A 26 8.65 15.97 15.35
N ASN A 27 8.06 15.04 16.10
CA ASN A 27 8.21 15.00 17.57
C ASN A 27 8.37 13.57 18.14
N ARG A 28 8.81 12.57 17.35
CA ARG A 28 8.95 11.17 17.82
C ARG A 28 10.23 10.46 17.35
N THR A 29 11.33 11.19 17.26
CA THR A 29 12.57 10.81 16.58
C THR A 29 13.49 9.79 17.31
N PRO A 30 13.65 9.73 18.65
CA PRO A 30 14.83 9.04 19.20
C PRO A 30 14.89 7.50 19.04
N ALA A 31 13.80 6.76 19.28
CA ALA A 31 13.81 5.29 19.21
C ALA A 31 13.66 4.74 17.77
N LEU A 32 13.20 5.58 16.83
CA LEU A 32 13.02 5.24 15.42
C LEU A 32 14.30 5.52 14.60
N MET A 33 15.07 6.54 14.98
CA MET A 33 16.37 6.87 14.37
C MET A 33 17.41 5.75 14.47
N GLU A 34 17.42 4.98 15.56
CA GLU A 34 18.35 3.86 15.72
C GLU A 34 18.04 2.69 14.77
N ARG A 35 16.79 2.56 14.30
CA ARG A 35 16.35 1.50 13.38
C ARG A 35 16.54 1.88 11.91
N ALA A 36 16.22 3.10 11.48
CA ALA A 36 16.47 3.54 10.10
C ALA A 36 17.99 3.66 9.79
N ALA A 37 18.80 4.01 10.79
CA ALA A 37 20.26 3.99 10.68
C ALA A 37 20.88 2.57 10.65
N SER A 38 20.12 1.54 11.04
CA SER A 38 20.64 0.16 11.16
C SER A 38 20.70 -0.64 9.85
N GLY A 39 20.21 -0.09 8.72
CA GLY A 39 20.25 -0.78 7.42
C GLY A 39 19.41 -2.06 7.34
N LYS A 40 18.47 -2.26 8.29
CA LYS A 40 17.56 -3.41 8.28
C LYS A 40 16.66 -3.37 7.06
N LYS A 41 16.63 -4.48 6.33
CA LYS A 41 15.79 -4.69 5.13
C LYS A 41 14.63 -5.62 5.48
N ILE A 42 13.53 -5.46 4.76
CA ILE A 42 12.46 -6.46 4.80
C ILE A 42 13.01 -7.74 4.16
N ILE A 43 12.85 -8.87 4.87
CA ILE A 43 13.38 -10.17 4.43
C ILE A 43 12.28 -11.20 4.18
N SER A 44 11.04 -10.92 4.61
CA SER A 44 9.90 -11.80 4.36
C SER A 44 8.60 -11.02 4.22
N ILE A 45 7.65 -11.61 3.50
CA ILE A 45 6.25 -11.20 3.50
C ILE A 45 5.43 -12.40 3.96
N LYS A 46 4.56 -12.18 4.93
CA LYS A 46 3.80 -13.24 5.58
C LYS A 46 2.31 -12.96 5.49
N VAL A 47 1.49 -14.00 5.37
CA VAL A 47 0.08 -13.97 5.80
C VAL A 47 0.02 -14.70 7.13
N ALA A 48 -0.53 -14.06 8.15
CA ALA A 48 -0.65 -14.67 9.47
C ALA A 48 -1.99 -14.32 10.11
N THR A 49 -2.43 -15.20 11.03
CA THR A 49 -3.57 -14.88 11.89
C THR A 49 -3.07 -13.98 13.01
N ILE A 50 -3.68 -12.81 13.16
CA ILE A 50 -3.34 -11.89 14.25
C ILE A 50 -4.43 -11.94 15.32
N LYS A 51 -4.01 -12.10 16.57
CA LYS A 51 -4.90 -11.98 17.73
C LYS A 51 -5.34 -10.51 17.86
N VAL A 52 -6.62 -10.25 17.61
CA VAL A 52 -7.21 -8.93 17.81
C VAL A 52 -7.65 -8.80 19.28
N PRO A 53 -7.14 -7.81 20.05
CA PRO A 53 -7.57 -7.63 21.43
C PRO A 53 -9.06 -7.29 21.51
N GLY A 54 -9.80 -7.99 22.36
CA GLY A 54 -11.22 -7.70 22.63
C GLY A 54 -12.23 -8.30 21.65
N THR A 55 -11.81 -9.18 20.72
CA THR A 55 -12.73 -9.99 19.90
C THR A 55 -12.75 -11.44 20.36
N ASP A 56 -13.87 -12.14 20.15
CA ASP A 56 -13.93 -13.60 20.35
C ASP A 56 -12.96 -14.30 19.40
N GLN A 57 -12.36 -15.41 19.84
CA GLN A 57 -11.31 -16.14 19.08
C GLN A 57 -11.76 -16.58 17.67
N THR A 58 -13.06 -16.60 17.39
CA THR A 58 -13.64 -16.90 16.06
C THR A 58 -13.58 -15.70 15.11
N ASP A 59 -13.55 -14.47 15.62
CA ASP A 59 -13.33 -13.22 14.87
C ASP A 59 -11.82 -12.90 14.81
N SER A 60 -11.05 -13.92 14.42
CA SER A 60 -9.60 -13.83 14.27
C SER A 60 -9.23 -13.04 13.02
N GLY A 61 -8.07 -12.37 13.02
CA GLY A 61 -7.49 -11.73 11.83
C GLY A 61 -7.03 -12.73 10.75
N ARG A 62 -7.69 -13.89 10.63
CA ARG A 62 -7.28 -15.02 9.81
C ARG A 62 -7.78 -14.87 8.39
N CYS A 63 -6.87 -14.97 7.44
CA CYS A 63 -7.25 -15.16 6.04
C CYS A 63 -7.68 -16.61 5.79
N ASN A 64 -8.82 -16.79 5.13
CA ASN A 64 -9.25 -18.11 4.65
C ASN A 64 -8.53 -18.49 3.33
N ALA A 65 -8.70 -19.73 2.88
CA ALA A 65 -8.02 -20.22 1.68
C ALA A 65 -8.34 -19.41 0.41
N ALA A 66 -9.59 -18.97 0.24
CA ALA A 66 -9.98 -18.14 -0.92
C ALA A 66 -9.33 -16.74 -0.86
N GLN A 67 -9.26 -16.13 0.32
CA GLN A 67 -8.57 -14.85 0.52
C GLN A 67 -7.06 -14.96 0.27
N ILE A 68 -6.43 -16.06 0.69
CA ILE A 68 -5.02 -16.33 0.40
C ILE A 68 -4.80 -16.49 -1.11
N GLU A 69 -5.70 -17.17 -1.81
CA GLU A 69 -5.60 -17.31 -3.26
C GLU A 69 -5.73 -15.97 -3.99
N ILE A 70 -6.64 -15.10 -3.53
CA ILE A 70 -6.74 -13.72 -4.04
C ILE A 70 -5.43 -12.95 -3.78
N LEU A 71 -4.77 -13.15 -2.64
CA LEU A 71 -3.47 -12.51 -2.39
C LEU A 71 -2.35 -13.05 -3.28
N ASN A 72 -2.35 -14.35 -3.57
CA ASN A 72 -1.40 -14.97 -4.49
C ASN A 72 -1.47 -14.40 -5.90
N THR A 73 -2.64 -13.92 -6.35
CA THR A 73 -2.80 -13.25 -7.65
C THR A 73 -2.60 -11.74 -7.57
N THR A 74 -3.10 -11.11 -6.51
CA THR A 74 -3.08 -9.65 -6.33
C THR A 74 -1.68 -9.09 -6.06
N ILE A 75 -0.85 -9.77 -5.28
CA ILE A 75 0.53 -9.31 -5.00
C ILE A 75 1.38 -9.25 -6.28
N PRO A 76 1.37 -10.27 -7.16
CA PRO A 76 1.97 -10.17 -8.50
C PRO A 76 1.46 -8.99 -9.34
N GLU A 77 0.17 -8.66 -9.28
CA GLU A 77 -0.39 -7.48 -9.95
C GLU A 77 0.18 -6.18 -9.39
N ALA A 78 0.18 -6.03 -8.07
CA ALA A 78 0.76 -4.86 -7.40
C ALA A 78 2.25 -4.69 -7.76
N ARG A 79 3.02 -5.78 -7.83
CA ARG A 79 4.42 -5.76 -8.30
C ARG A 79 4.53 -5.21 -9.71
N ARG A 80 3.69 -5.68 -10.64
CA ARG A 80 3.68 -5.20 -12.03
C ARG A 80 3.39 -3.69 -12.09
N MET A 81 2.46 -3.20 -11.27
CA MET A 81 2.16 -1.76 -11.17
C MET A 81 3.37 -0.96 -10.67
N LEU A 82 3.97 -1.37 -9.55
CA LEU A 82 5.16 -0.70 -8.98
C LEU A 82 6.33 -0.70 -9.97
N GLU A 83 6.55 -1.82 -10.67
CA GLU A 83 7.60 -1.93 -11.68
C GLU A 83 7.35 -0.98 -12.87
N ASN A 84 6.12 -0.91 -13.36
CA ASN A 84 5.76 0.01 -14.44
C ASN A 84 5.92 1.46 -14.03
N ALA A 85 5.48 1.83 -12.82
CA ALA A 85 5.66 3.17 -12.28
C ALA A 85 7.16 3.53 -12.09
N ALA A 86 7.95 2.61 -11.55
CA ALA A 86 9.40 2.80 -11.40
C ALA A 86 10.12 2.97 -12.75
N LYS A 87 9.71 2.20 -13.77
CA LYS A 87 10.20 2.35 -15.17
C LYS A 87 9.79 3.69 -15.77
N ALA A 88 8.56 4.13 -15.55
CA ALA A 88 8.08 5.43 -16.04
C ALA A 88 8.87 6.59 -15.42
N LEU A 89 9.06 6.58 -14.09
CA LEU A 89 9.84 7.59 -13.38
C LEU A 89 11.33 7.60 -13.72
N ALA A 90 11.85 6.51 -14.32
CA ALA A 90 13.22 6.46 -14.82
C ALA A 90 13.41 7.18 -16.16
N LYS A 91 12.34 7.53 -16.87
CA LYS A 91 12.44 8.19 -18.18
C LYS A 91 12.95 9.62 -18.04
N LYS A 92 13.92 10.00 -18.88
CA LYS A 92 14.45 11.37 -18.92
C LYS A 92 13.33 12.36 -19.21
N GLY A 93 13.24 13.42 -18.41
CA GLY A 93 12.24 14.47 -18.58
C GLY A 93 10.82 14.11 -18.11
N VAL A 94 10.62 12.98 -17.42
CA VAL A 94 9.30 12.57 -16.89
C VAL A 94 8.65 13.65 -16.03
N GLU A 95 9.44 14.42 -15.26
CA GLU A 95 8.97 15.52 -14.42
C GLU A 95 8.30 16.66 -15.20
N LYS A 96 8.50 16.73 -16.53
CA LYS A 96 7.85 17.71 -17.42
C LYS A 96 6.58 17.16 -18.07
N SER A 97 6.24 15.89 -17.83
CA SER A 97 5.05 15.28 -18.43
C SER A 97 3.77 15.75 -17.72
N PRO A 98 2.63 15.84 -18.44
CA PRO A 98 1.33 16.09 -17.84
C PRO A 98 1.02 15.09 -16.72
N ALA A 99 1.20 13.80 -16.99
CA ALA A 99 0.97 12.74 -16.01
C ALA A 99 1.76 12.94 -14.71
N TYR A 100 3.05 13.28 -14.77
CA TYR A 100 3.81 13.56 -13.54
C TYR A 100 3.22 14.75 -12.77
N THR A 101 2.79 15.79 -13.49
CA THR A 101 2.19 16.99 -12.91
C THR A 101 0.82 16.70 -12.28
N ASP A 102 0.00 15.88 -12.94
CA ASP A 102 -1.34 15.53 -12.47
C ASP A 102 -1.28 14.76 -11.15
N TRP A 103 -0.27 13.90 -11.01
CA TRP A 103 -0.10 13.08 -9.81
C TRP A 103 0.69 13.80 -8.73
N PHE A 104 1.92 14.20 -9.03
CA PHE A 104 2.86 14.68 -8.02
C PHE A 104 2.85 16.21 -7.86
N GLY A 105 2.06 16.91 -8.68
CA GLY A 105 2.03 18.36 -8.72
C GLY A 105 3.31 18.98 -9.31
N LYS A 106 3.40 20.30 -9.22
CA LYS A 106 4.56 21.08 -9.71
C LYS A 106 5.66 21.27 -8.66
N GLN A 107 5.56 20.64 -7.50
CA GLN A 107 6.46 20.91 -6.38
C GLN A 107 7.85 20.32 -6.61
N LYS A 108 8.90 21.14 -6.40
CA LYS A 108 10.30 20.75 -6.64
C LYS A 108 10.92 19.89 -5.53
N ALA A 109 10.26 19.76 -4.38
CA ALA A 109 10.82 19.07 -3.20
C ALA A 109 10.93 17.56 -3.39
N VAL A 110 10.16 16.98 -4.30
CA VAL A 110 10.12 15.55 -4.57
C VAL A 110 10.45 15.29 -6.03
N THR A 111 11.66 14.78 -6.28
CA THR A 111 12.10 14.43 -7.64
C THR A 111 11.60 13.04 -8.04
N ALA A 112 11.47 12.81 -9.34
CA ALA A 112 11.13 11.51 -9.91
C ALA A 112 12.14 10.43 -9.48
N LYS A 113 13.41 10.80 -9.30
CA LYS A 113 14.45 9.91 -8.79
C LYS A 113 14.16 9.45 -7.35
N LEU A 114 13.74 10.36 -6.48
CA LEU A 114 13.42 10.01 -5.09
C LEU A 114 12.13 9.18 -5.01
N LEU A 115 11.08 9.57 -5.74
CA LEU A 115 9.84 8.78 -5.85
C LEU A 115 10.14 7.37 -6.33
N LYS A 116 10.87 7.23 -7.44
CA LYS A 116 11.25 5.94 -8.00
C LYS A 116 11.93 5.09 -6.93
N LYS A 117 12.94 5.62 -6.24
CA LYS A 117 13.73 4.87 -5.28
C LYS A 117 12.90 4.44 -4.07
N HIS A 118 12.21 5.39 -3.44
CA HIS A 118 11.61 5.18 -2.12
C HIS A 118 10.15 4.70 -2.19
N ASN A 119 9.36 5.23 -3.12
CA ASN A 119 7.91 4.98 -3.16
C ASN A 119 7.52 3.88 -4.15
N PHE A 120 8.39 3.53 -5.12
CA PHE A 120 8.07 2.50 -6.10
C PHE A 120 9.02 1.30 -6.07
N GLN A 121 10.33 1.53 -6.12
CA GLN A 121 11.32 0.46 -6.19
C GLN A 121 11.45 -0.30 -4.86
N ALA A 122 11.48 0.38 -3.72
CA ALA A 122 11.63 -0.29 -2.43
C ALA A 122 10.39 -1.11 -2.01
N PRO A 123 9.15 -0.60 -2.19
CA PRO A 123 7.95 -1.44 -2.14
C PRO A 123 7.97 -2.62 -3.10
N LEU A 124 8.44 -2.43 -4.34
CA LEU A 124 8.57 -3.52 -5.31
C LEU A 124 9.55 -4.60 -4.83
N ASP A 125 10.72 -4.20 -4.34
CA ASP A 125 11.74 -5.12 -3.83
C ASP A 125 11.23 -5.90 -2.61
N THR A 126 10.39 -5.27 -1.80
CA THR A 126 9.65 -5.93 -0.72
C THR A 126 8.69 -6.98 -1.28
N LEU A 127 7.76 -6.57 -2.16
CA LEU A 127 6.75 -7.47 -2.74
C LEU A 127 7.33 -8.58 -3.62
N ARG A 128 8.61 -8.50 -4.01
CA ARG A 128 9.30 -9.58 -4.75
C ARG A 128 9.51 -10.84 -3.93
N LEU A 129 9.51 -10.73 -2.60
CA LEU A 129 9.64 -11.84 -1.69
C LEU A 129 8.43 -12.79 -1.82
N SER A 130 8.67 -14.08 -1.59
CA SER A 130 7.60 -15.08 -1.59
C SER A 130 6.63 -14.82 -0.45
N LEU A 131 5.33 -14.97 -0.72
CA LEU A 131 4.30 -14.90 0.30
C LEU A 131 4.34 -16.19 1.13
N GLU A 132 4.71 -16.08 2.40
CA GLU A 132 4.71 -17.19 3.34
C GLU A 132 3.38 -17.23 4.09
N VAL A 133 2.70 -18.38 4.08
CA VAL A 133 1.48 -18.57 4.88
C VAL A 133 1.87 -19.18 6.22
N SER A 134 1.73 -18.41 7.29
CA SER A 134 1.91 -18.91 8.66
C SER A 134 0.61 -19.53 9.15
N THR A 135 0.71 -20.71 9.79
CA THR A 135 -0.39 -21.36 10.49
C THR A 135 -0.55 -20.84 11.93
N ASP A 136 0.38 -20.02 12.39
CA ASP A 136 0.42 -19.55 13.78
C ASP A 136 -0.56 -18.38 13.98
N THR A 137 -1.06 -18.27 15.21
CA THR A 137 -1.76 -17.08 15.67
C THR A 137 -0.76 -16.22 16.43
N LEU A 138 -0.44 -15.06 15.87
CA LEU A 138 0.57 -14.15 16.42
C LEU A 138 -0.10 -13.07 17.27
N ALA A 139 0.49 -12.74 18.42
CA ALA A 139 0.18 -11.48 19.07
C ALA A 139 0.90 -10.33 18.32
N PRO A 140 0.41 -9.08 18.40
CA PRO A 140 1.08 -7.94 17.76
C PRO A 140 2.56 -7.76 18.16
N GLY A 141 2.94 -8.14 19.38
CA GLY A 141 4.32 -8.12 19.88
C GLY A 141 5.21 -9.23 19.32
N ASP A 142 4.63 -10.29 18.75
CA ASP A 142 5.36 -11.43 18.17
C ASP A 142 5.64 -11.25 16.66
N LEU A 143 5.20 -10.12 16.09
CA LEU A 143 5.44 -9.83 14.68
C LEU A 143 6.94 -9.64 14.40
N ASP A 144 7.41 -10.29 13.35
CA ASP A 144 8.79 -10.18 12.90
C ASP A 144 9.10 -8.71 12.52
N PRO A 145 10.06 -8.06 13.19
CA PRO A 145 10.38 -6.65 12.95
C PRO A 145 10.94 -6.37 11.55
N ASN A 146 11.32 -7.40 10.79
CA ASN A 146 11.83 -7.30 9.42
C ASN A 146 10.87 -7.94 8.41
N ALA A 147 9.60 -8.11 8.76
CA ALA A 147 8.57 -8.63 7.87
C ALA A 147 7.46 -7.61 7.65
N VAL A 148 6.78 -7.77 6.51
CA VAL A 148 5.42 -7.24 6.31
C VAL A 148 4.45 -8.40 6.47
N THR A 149 3.55 -8.28 7.44
CA THR A 149 2.53 -9.29 7.72
C THR A 149 1.17 -8.83 7.24
N PHE A 150 0.58 -9.56 6.32
CA PHE A 150 -0.80 -9.44 5.91
C PHE A 150 -1.74 -10.19 6.86
N THR A 151 -2.87 -9.59 7.17
CA THR A 151 -3.94 -10.17 8.01
C THR A 151 -5.30 -9.81 7.42
N CYS A 152 -6.30 -10.66 7.61
CA CYS A 152 -7.65 -10.42 7.12
C CYS A 152 -8.54 -10.06 8.30
N TRP A 153 -8.89 -8.78 8.43
CA TRP A 153 -9.73 -8.32 9.53
C TRP A 153 -11.19 -8.73 9.30
N PRO A 154 -11.91 -9.17 10.36
CA PRO A 154 -13.32 -9.49 10.23
C PRO A 154 -14.14 -8.22 9.95
N GLU A 155 -15.33 -8.39 9.37
CA GLU A 155 -16.20 -7.25 9.00
C GLU A 155 -16.55 -6.35 10.20
N LYS A 156 -16.71 -6.95 11.39
CA LYS A 156 -17.05 -6.26 12.63
C LYS A 156 -15.87 -5.54 13.28
N ASP A 157 -14.66 -5.70 12.73
CA ASP A 157 -13.50 -4.99 13.25
C ASP A 157 -13.72 -3.47 13.15
N ILE A 158 -13.45 -2.73 14.22
CA ILE A 158 -13.61 -1.27 14.27
C ILE A 158 -12.81 -0.54 13.17
N ARG A 159 -11.73 -1.18 12.67
CA ARG A 159 -10.94 -0.68 11.55
C ARG A 159 -11.67 -0.82 10.21
N CYS A 160 -12.50 -1.85 10.04
CA CYS A 160 -13.28 -2.08 8.82
C CYS A 160 -14.67 -1.45 8.86
N ASN A 161 -15.25 -1.34 10.06
CA ASN A 161 -16.60 -0.85 10.28
C ASN A 161 -16.58 0.25 11.35
N ARG A 162 -16.14 1.44 10.94
CA ARG A 162 -16.19 2.64 11.78
C ARG A 162 -17.56 3.30 11.58
N SER A 163 -18.30 3.51 12.68
CA SER A 163 -19.60 4.18 12.66
C SER A 163 -19.45 5.61 12.14
N GLY A 164 -19.76 5.83 10.85
CA GLY A 164 -19.62 7.14 10.21
C GLY A 164 -19.02 7.04 8.82
N GLN A 165 -19.87 6.82 7.81
CA GLN A 165 -19.73 7.07 6.37
C GLN A 165 -18.54 6.49 5.58
N TYR A 166 -17.45 6.02 6.19
CA TYR A 166 -16.28 5.51 5.48
C TYR A 166 -15.95 4.09 5.92
N ARG A 167 -16.13 3.12 5.00
CA ARG A 167 -15.64 1.75 5.16
C ARG A 167 -14.21 1.69 4.64
N TRP A 168 -13.28 1.24 5.48
CA TRP A 168 -11.88 1.07 5.06
C TRP A 168 -11.76 -0.21 4.25
N VAL A 169 -10.94 -0.17 3.21
CA VAL A 169 -10.64 -1.34 2.37
C VAL A 169 -9.45 -2.10 2.94
N ALA A 170 -8.44 -1.37 3.40
CA ALA A 170 -7.25 -1.90 4.04
C ALA A 170 -6.67 -0.86 5.02
N GLY A 171 -5.62 -1.23 5.74
CA GLY A 171 -4.85 -0.27 6.53
C GLY A 171 -3.51 -0.82 7.01
N THR A 172 -2.53 0.07 7.14
CA THR A 172 -1.17 -0.28 7.55
C THR A 172 -0.84 0.21 8.96
N LYS A 173 -0.25 -0.65 9.77
CA LYS A 173 0.30 -0.33 11.09
C LYS A 173 1.78 -0.71 11.16
N ASN A 174 2.64 0.32 11.17
CA ASN A 174 4.08 0.13 11.34
C ASN A 174 4.45 -0.18 12.80
N PRO A 175 5.67 -0.72 13.03
CA PRO A 175 6.19 -0.88 14.37
C PRO A 175 6.20 0.43 15.16
N SER A 176 5.82 0.35 16.42
CA SER A 176 5.95 1.45 17.37
C SER A 176 6.40 0.90 18.72
N GLY A 177 7.01 1.72 19.58
CA GLY A 177 7.48 1.30 20.92
C GLY A 177 6.38 0.78 21.87
N LYS A 178 5.15 0.59 21.40
CA LYS A 178 3.99 0.06 22.12
C LYS A 178 3.20 -0.99 21.29
N ASP A 179 3.87 -1.72 20.40
CA ASP A 179 3.30 -2.67 19.41
C ASP A 179 2.67 -2.05 18.15
N PRO A 180 2.73 -2.73 16.99
CA PRO A 180 3.35 -4.04 16.76
C PRO A 180 4.89 -4.02 16.75
N ALA A 181 5.52 -5.19 16.90
CA ALA A 181 6.97 -5.34 16.74
C ALA A 181 7.43 -5.29 15.27
N GLY A 182 6.56 -5.73 14.35
CA GLY A 182 6.69 -5.75 12.89
C GLY A 182 5.61 -4.95 12.16
N THR A 183 5.71 -4.81 10.84
CA THR A 183 4.70 -4.08 10.06
C THR A 183 3.50 -4.97 9.77
N LEU A 184 2.31 -4.47 10.03
CA LEU A 184 1.04 -5.14 9.76
C LEU A 184 0.28 -4.42 8.65
N VAL A 185 -0.20 -5.15 7.65
CA VAL A 185 -1.17 -4.68 6.65
C VAL A 185 -2.44 -5.49 6.83
N GLY A 186 -3.51 -4.83 7.26
CA GLY A 186 -4.82 -5.46 7.42
C GLY A 186 -5.71 -5.22 6.22
N LEU A 187 -6.46 -6.25 5.86
CA LEU A 187 -7.36 -6.26 4.71
C LEU A 187 -8.78 -6.48 5.21
N CYS A 188 -9.69 -5.56 4.88
CA CYS A 188 -11.11 -5.68 5.21
C CYS A 188 -11.83 -6.53 4.17
N PRO A 189 -13.03 -7.08 4.46
CA PRO A 189 -13.76 -7.92 3.52
C PRO A 189 -13.95 -7.28 2.14
N MET A 190 -14.24 -5.98 2.10
CA MET A 190 -14.40 -5.20 0.87
C MET A 190 -13.18 -5.25 -0.07
N PHE A 191 -11.96 -5.43 0.45
CA PHE A 191 -10.77 -5.60 -0.38
C PHE A 191 -10.90 -6.78 -1.35
N PHE A 192 -11.49 -7.88 -0.88
CA PHE A 192 -11.64 -9.11 -1.66
C PHE A 192 -12.80 -9.05 -2.67
N GLU A 193 -13.60 -7.98 -2.62
CA GLU A 193 -14.69 -7.70 -3.55
C GLU A 193 -14.28 -6.66 -4.62
N LEU A 194 -13.09 -6.08 -4.51
CA LEU A 194 -12.58 -5.13 -5.50
C LEU A 194 -12.31 -5.81 -6.85
N SER A 195 -12.50 -5.04 -7.92
CA SER A 195 -12.15 -5.45 -9.27
C SER A 195 -10.66 -5.80 -9.39
N THR A 196 -10.36 -6.70 -10.32
CA THR A 196 -8.99 -6.97 -10.74
C THR A 196 -8.39 -5.77 -11.45
N LEU A 197 -7.06 -5.70 -11.53
CA LEU A 197 -6.40 -4.62 -12.27
C LEU A 197 -6.80 -4.60 -13.76
N GLU A 198 -7.00 -5.77 -14.36
CA GLU A 198 -7.39 -5.88 -15.77
C GLU A 198 -8.78 -5.30 -16.04
N GLU A 199 -9.75 -5.58 -15.17
CA GLU A 199 -11.10 -5.02 -15.26
C GLU A 199 -11.08 -3.51 -15.12
N VAL A 200 -10.34 -2.98 -14.13
CA VAL A 200 -10.15 -1.53 -13.96
C VAL A 200 -9.57 -0.89 -15.20
N VAL A 201 -8.54 -1.49 -15.81
CA VAL A 201 -7.92 -0.96 -17.03
C VAL A 201 -8.87 -1.02 -18.23
N ARG A 202 -9.68 -2.06 -18.34
CA ARG A 202 -10.65 -2.23 -19.44
C ARG A 202 -11.79 -1.22 -19.37
N GLU A 203 -12.23 -0.89 -18.15
CA GLU A 203 -13.37 0.00 -17.89
C GLU A 203 -12.96 1.45 -17.67
N PHE A 204 -11.66 1.73 -17.66
CA PHE A 204 -11.13 3.08 -17.48
C PHE A 204 -11.52 4.00 -18.64
N ASP A 205 -12.23 5.08 -18.30
CA ASP A 205 -12.51 6.20 -19.20
C ASP A 205 -11.94 7.49 -18.60
N PRO A 206 -10.93 8.13 -19.24
CA PRO A 206 -10.32 9.37 -18.75
C PRO A 206 -11.25 10.58 -18.80
N ASN A 207 -12.39 10.49 -19.51
CA ASN A 207 -13.37 11.58 -19.61
C ASN A 207 -14.49 11.48 -18.56
N ARG A 208 -14.53 10.39 -17.79
CA ARG A 208 -15.51 10.18 -16.74
C ARG A 208 -14.92 10.56 -15.38
N ALA A 209 -15.54 11.54 -14.72
CA ALA A 209 -15.13 11.98 -13.38
C ALA A 209 -15.43 10.94 -12.28
N ASP A 210 -16.27 9.94 -12.58
CA ASP A 210 -16.76 8.92 -11.66
C ASP A 210 -16.05 7.56 -11.80
N THR A 211 -15.09 7.41 -12.71
CA THR A 211 -14.27 6.17 -12.86
C THR A 211 -13.18 6.08 -11.79
N ARG A 212 -13.55 6.35 -10.53
CA ARG A 212 -12.75 6.03 -9.33
C ARG A 212 -12.82 4.52 -9.07
N VAL A 213 -12.34 3.73 -10.02
CA VAL A 213 -12.32 2.28 -9.88
C VAL A 213 -11.03 1.89 -9.15
N SER A 214 -11.18 1.40 -7.92
CA SER A 214 -10.06 0.85 -7.16
C SER A 214 -9.95 -0.64 -7.47
N SER A 215 -8.72 -1.13 -7.63
CA SER A 215 -8.43 -2.56 -7.69
C SER A 215 -7.80 -3.05 -6.39
N ALA A 216 -7.90 -4.34 -6.12
CA ALA A 216 -7.19 -4.97 -5.01
C ALA A 216 -5.67 -4.71 -5.14
N ALA A 217 -5.12 -4.79 -6.36
CA ALA A 217 -3.71 -4.54 -6.62
C ALA A 217 -3.29 -3.09 -6.32
N LEU A 218 -4.10 -2.11 -6.73
CA LEU A 218 -3.86 -0.70 -6.43
C LEU A 218 -3.94 -0.44 -4.92
N THR A 219 -4.85 -1.12 -4.22
CA THR A 219 -4.95 -1.03 -2.76
C THR A 219 -3.68 -1.56 -2.09
N ILE A 220 -3.12 -2.69 -2.54
CA ILE A 220 -1.82 -3.16 -2.03
C ILE A 220 -0.70 -2.14 -2.32
N VAL A 221 -0.65 -1.56 -3.53
CA VAL A 221 0.33 -0.52 -3.88
C VAL A 221 0.24 0.66 -2.93
N HIS A 222 -0.98 1.09 -2.61
CA HIS A 222 -1.30 2.16 -1.68
C HIS A 222 -0.83 1.84 -0.26
N GLU A 223 -1.23 0.69 0.31
CA GLU A 223 -0.82 0.28 1.65
C GLU A 223 0.71 0.19 1.79
N MET A 224 1.39 -0.30 0.76
CA MET A 224 2.84 -0.35 0.74
C MET A 224 3.51 1.02 0.77
N GLN A 225 2.82 2.11 0.43
CA GLN A 225 3.33 3.48 0.61
C GLN A 225 3.38 3.90 2.09
N HIS A 226 2.58 3.26 2.93
CA HIS A 226 2.57 3.47 4.37
C HIS A 226 3.61 2.61 5.09
N VAL A 227 4.15 1.57 4.46
CA VAL A 227 5.15 0.66 5.06
C VAL A 227 6.50 1.36 5.22
N MET A 228 6.83 1.77 6.45
CA MET A 228 8.03 2.52 6.79
C MET A 228 9.32 1.79 6.42
N LEU A 229 9.36 0.47 6.62
CA LEU A 229 10.51 -0.35 6.27
C LEU A 229 10.75 -0.44 4.75
N ALA A 230 9.73 -0.18 3.93
CA ALA A 230 9.85 -0.15 2.49
C ALA A 230 10.16 1.26 2.00
N THR A 231 9.38 2.27 2.41
CA THR A 231 9.52 3.62 1.87
C THR A 231 10.65 4.44 2.52
N GLY A 232 10.99 4.13 3.77
CA GLY A 232 11.81 4.97 4.63
C GLY A 232 10.95 5.96 5.41
N GLU A 233 11.32 6.23 6.67
CA GLU A 233 10.53 7.04 7.62
C GLU A 233 10.19 8.44 7.09
N ASP A 234 11.12 9.08 6.38
CA ASP A 234 10.96 10.40 5.78
C ASP A 234 10.09 10.40 4.52
N ARG A 235 9.67 9.23 4.02
CA ARG A 235 8.93 9.05 2.76
C ARG A 235 7.66 8.22 2.92
N VAL A 236 7.28 7.88 4.15
CA VAL A 236 5.98 7.28 4.46
C VAL A 236 4.87 8.23 4.02
N CYS A 237 3.96 7.73 3.19
CA CYS A 237 2.79 8.50 2.78
C CYS A 237 1.79 8.62 3.94
N LYS A 238 0.96 9.66 3.89
CA LYS A 238 -0.18 9.84 4.80
C LYS A 238 -1.46 9.80 3.98
N ASP A 239 -2.51 9.25 4.58
CA ASP A 239 -3.84 9.36 4.03
C ASP A 239 -4.37 10.76 4.20
N ILE A 240 -4.54 11.46 3.08
CA ILE A 240 -5.15 12.79 3.06
C ILE A 240 -6.50 12.67 2.37
N VAL A 241 -7.57 12.55 3.16
CA VAL A 241 -8.92 12.66 2.63
C VAL A 241 -9.20 14.13 2.42
N TYR A 242 -9.19 14.59 1.16
CA TYR A 242 -9.76 15.89 0.83
C TYR A 242 -11.27 15.75 0.89
N HIS A 243 -11.91 16.39 1.87
CA HIS A 243 -13.31 16.75 1.74
C HIS A 243 -13.38 17.66 0.52
N THR A 244 -14.04 17.20 -0.56
CA THR A 244 -14.47 18.10 -1.60
C THR A 244 -15.35 19.13 -0.91
N ALA A 245 -14.90 20.39 -0.88
CA ALA A 245 -15.77 21.48 -0.47
C ALA A 245 -17.03 21.40 -1.32
N GLU A 246 -18.18 21.29 -0.65
CA GLU A 246 -19.50 21.45 -1.27
C GLU A 246 -19.63 22.84 -1.89
#